data_AF-A0A4Y9R9T8-F1
#
_entry.id   AF-A0A4Y9R9T8-F1
#
_cell.length_a   1.000
_cell.length_b   1.000
_cell.length_c   1.000
_cell.angle_alpha   90.00
_cell.angle_beta   90.00
_cell.angle_gamma   90.00
#
_symmetry.space_group_name_H-M   'P 1'
#
loop_
_entity.id
_entity.type
_entity.pdbx_description
1 polymer ?
#
loop_
_entity_poly.entity_id
_entity_poly.type
_entity_poly.pdbx_seq_one_letter_code
_entity_poly.pdbx_strand_id
1 'polypeptide(L)'
;MIRPSPWVTWAWLPLAGLIVLILLGGAVGLRWDPLGLGARRLAHAQERAARAESETAARRMETQGAREAAQRLDLHHQQGLAIERATAAARSRAENAHDAHQSLDPDRARRLGEHDRELCSLASHLVGCAAAP
;
A
#
# COMPACT_ATOMS: atom_id res chain seq x y z
N MET A 1 -43.37 -18.17 -67.09
CA MET A 1 -42.96 -19.33 -66.26
C MET A 1 -41.58 -19.77 -66.74
N ILE A 2 -40.51 -19.30 -66.09
CA ILE A 2 -39.13 -19.57 -66.54
C ILE A 2 -38.74 -20.94 -65.97
N ARG A 3 -38.55 -21.93 -66.85
CA ARG A 3 -38.13 -23.29 -66.47
C ARG A 3 -36.60 -23.26 -66.33
N PRO A 4 -36.04 -23.33 -65.10
CA PRO A 4 -34.60 -23.29 -64.93
C PRO A 4 -33.97 -24.49 -65.65
N SER A 5 -32.86 -24.25 -66.36
CA SER A 5 -32.18 -25.31 -67.09
C SER A 5 -31.64 -26.38 -66.11
N PRO A 6 -31.63 -27.67 -66.49
CA PRO A 6 -31.19 -28.74 -65.60
C PRO A 6 -29.72 -28.58 -65.14
N TRP A 7 -28.92 -27.82 -65.90
CA TRP A 7 -27.53 -27.50 -65.60
C TRP A 7 -27.40 -26.54 -64.41
N VAL A 8 -28.29 -25.55 -64.31
CA VAL A 8 -28.38 -24.68 -63.13
C VAL A 8 -28.79 -25.51 -61.92
N THR A 9 -29.66 -26.52 -62.11
CA THR A 9 -30.07 -27.38 -61.01
C THR A 9 -28.96 -28.28 -60.46
N TRP A 10 -28.05 -28.72 -61.32
CA TRP A 10 -26.92 -29.54 -60.89
C TRP A 10 -25.80 -28.71 -60.24
N ALA A 11 -25.68 -27.42 -60.59
CA ALA A 11 -24.69 -26.52 -60.00
C ALA A 11 -25.01 -26.07 -58.57
N TRP A 12 -26.29 -25.99 -58.17
CA TRP A 12 -26.64 -25.60 -56.79
C TRP A 12 -26.48 -26.72 -55.77
N LEU A 13 -26.57 -27.99 -56.20
CA LEU A 13 -26.39 -29.16 -55.32
C LEU A 13 -25.04 -29.17 -54.57
N PRO A 14 -23.87 -29.00 -55.23
CA PRO A 14 -22.59 -28.94 -54.52
C PRO A 14 -22.45 -27.66 -53.69
N LEU A 15 -23.02 -26.53 -54.15
CA LEU A 15 -22.95 -25.26 -53.44
C LEU A 15 -23.77 -25.30 -52.13
N ALA A 16 -24.98 -25.84 -52.18
CA ALA A 16 -25.81 -26.08 -51.01
C ALA A 16 -25.15 -27.07 -50.05
N GLY A 17 -24.56 -28.14 -50.58
CA GLY A 17 -23.77 -29.10 -49.78
C GLY A 17 -22.60 -28.43 -49.04
N LEU A 18 -21.85 -27.56 -49.72
CA LEU A 18 -20.72 -26.82 -49.13
C LEU A 18 -21.18 -25.86 -48.03
N ILE A 19 -22.27 -25.12 -48.26
CA ILE A 19 -22.84 -24.18 -47.27
C ILE A 19 -23.30 -24.94 -46.02
N VAL A 20 -23.99 -26.07 -46.20
CA VAL A 20 -24.43 -26.92 -45.10
C VAL A 20 -23.22 -27.47 -44.32
N LEU A 21 -22.15 -27.87 -45.00
CA LEU A 21 -20.93 -28.36 -44.35
C LEU A 21 -20.22 -27.29 -43.53
N ILE A 22 -20.18 -26.05 -44.03
CA ILE A 22 -19.63 -24.89 -43.31
C ILE A 22 -20.49 -24.55 -42.08
N LEU A 23 -21.82 -24.58 -42.23
CA LEU A 23 -22.75 -24.30 -41.13
C LEU A 23 -22.73 -25.38 -40.05
N LEU A 24 -22.69 -26.66 -40.43
CA LEU A 24 -22.54 -27.78 -39.50
C LEU A 24 -21.17 -27.75 -38.82
N GLY A 25 -20.10 -27.41 -39.54
CA GLY A 25 -18.77 -27.20 -38.96
C GLY A 25 -18.77 -26.08 -37.91
N GLY A 26 -19.50 -24.99 -38.17
CA GLY A 26 -19.70 -23.90 -37.21
C GLY A 26 -20.50 -24.28 -35.97
N ALA A 27 -21.45 -25.23 -36.08
CA ALA A 27 -22.30 -25.67 -34.98
C ALA A 27 -21.63 -26.64 -34.00
N VAL A 28 -20.54 -27.32 -34.40
CA VAL A 28 -19.79 -28.27 -33.55
C VAL A 28 -18.82 -27.55 -32.58
N GLY A 29 -18.83 -26.21 -32.53
CA GLY A 29 -17.95 -25.44 -31.63
C GLY A 29 -16.47 -25.41 -32.05
N LEU A 30 -16.12 -26.14 -33.11
CA LEU A 30 -14.87 -25.93 -33.85
C LEU A 30 -14.99 -24.65 -34.67
N ARG A 31 -14.88 -23.51 -33.99
CA ARG A 31 -14.52 -22.26 -34.64
C ARG A 31 -13.19 -22.49 -35.35
N TRP A 32 -13.23 -22.65 -36.67
CA TRP A 32 -12.04 -22.80 -37.51
C TRP A 32 -11.17 -21.54 -37.34
N ASP A 33 -10.21 -21.59 -36.40
CA ASP A 33 -9.26 -20.53 -36.07
C ASP A 33 -7.83 -21.07 -36.30
N PRO A 34 -7.40 -21.24 -37.56
CA PRO A 34 -6.12 -21.86 -37.91
C PRO A 34 -4.90 -21.09 -37.38
N LEU A 35 -5.09 -19.84 -36.95
CA LEU A 35 -4.04 -18.96 -36.42
C LEU A 35 -4.09 -18.81 -34.89
N GLY A 36 -5.08 -19.44 -34.21
CA GLY A 36 -5.24 -19.42 -32.76
C GLY A 36 -5.47 -18.02 -32.18
N LEU A 37 -6.04 -17.09 -32.95
CA LEU A 37 -6.17 -15.68 -32.56
C LEU A 37 -7.07 -15.50 -31.33
N GLY A 38 -8.10 -16.35 -31.18
CA GLY A 38 -8.96 -16.36 -29.99
C GLY A 38 -8.23 -16.73 -28.72
N ALA A 39 -7.47 -17.83 -28.76
CA ALA A 39 -6.66 -18.29 -27.64
C ALA A 39 -5.62 -17.22 -27.26
N ARG A 40 -4.97 -16.58 -28.25
CA ARG A 40 -4.04 -15.47 -28.00
C ARG A 40 -4.72 -14.26 -27.36
N ARG A 41 -5.89 -13.86 -27.85
CA ARG A 41 -6.66 -12.75 -27.25
C ARG A 41 -7.08 -13.06 -25.81
N LEU A 42 -7.52 -14.29 -25.56
CA LEU A 42 -7.89 -14.74 -24.22
C LEU A 42 -6.67 -14.76 -23.29
N ALA A 43 -5.54 -15.33 -23.72
CA ALA A 43 -4.30 -15.33 -22.96
C ALA A 43 -3.84 -13.90 -22.63
N HIS A 44 -3.85 -12.99 -23.59
CA HIS A 44 -3.52 -11.58 -23.34
C HIS A 44 -4.52 -10.88 -22.40
N ALA A 45 -5.80 -11.24 -22.45
CA ALA A 45 -6.79 -10.71 -21.52
C ALA A 45 -6.56 -11.22 -20.09
N GLN A 46 -6.26 -12.51 -19.94
CA GLN A 46 -5.91 -13.13 -18.65
C GLN A 46 -4.63 -12.55 -18.07
N GLU A 47 -3.58 -12.37 -18.87
CA GLU A 47 -2.34 -11.72 -18.45
C GLU A 47 -2.57 -10.29 -17.97
N ARG A 48 -3.40 -9.51 -18.70
CA ARG A 48 -3.76 -8.15 -18.29
C ARG A 48 -4.55 -8.12 -16.99
N ALA A 49 -5.49 -9.05 -16.81
CA ALA A 49 -6.26 -9.17 -15.56
C ALA A 49 -5.34 -9.52 -14.39
N ALA A 50 -4.46 -10.51 -14.55
CA ALA A 50 -3.50 -10.91 -13.51
C ALA A 50 -2.55 -9.76 -13.13
N ARG A 51 -2.07 -8.98 -14.11
CA ARG A 51 -1.25 -7.79 -13.83
C ARG A 51 -2.04 -6.72 -13.08
N ALA A 52 -3.26 -6.43 -13.52
CA ALA A 52 -4.11 -5.45 -12.84
C ALA A 52 -4.41 -5.87 -11.38
N GLU A 53 -4.67 -7.15 -11.13
CA GLU A 53 -4.82 -7.67 -9.77
C GLU A 53 -3.55 -7.49 -8.95
N SER A 54 -2.37 -7.82 -9.50
CA SER A 54 -1.10 -7.61 -8.80
C SER A 54 -0.82 -6.12 -8.51
N GLU A 55 -1.12 -5.23 -9.45
CA GLU A 55 -0.93 -3.79 -9.27
C GLU A 55 -1.89 -3.21 -8.22
N THR A 56 -3.14 -3.65 -8.22
CA THR A 56 -4.11 -3.23 -7.19
C THR A 56 -3.74 -3.74 -5.81
N ALA A 57 -3.22 -4.97 -5.71
CA ALA A 57 -2.70 -5.51 -4.46
C ALA A 57 -1.49 -4.71 -3.97
N ALA A 58 -0.53 -4.40 -4.85
CA ALA A 58 0.63 -3.58 -4.53
C ALA A 58 0.21 -2.18 -4.05
N ARG A 59 -0.66 -1.49 -4.79
CA ARG A 59 -1.18 -0.16 -4.40
C ARG A 59 -1.91 -0.20 -3.07
N ARG A 60 -2.65 -1.27 -2.76
CA ARG A 60 -3.29 -1.43 -1.44
C ARG A 60 -2.26 -1.53 -0.32
N MET A 61 -1.20 -2.32 -0.50
CA MET A 61 -0.12 -2.41 0.49
C MET A 61 0.62 -1.07 0.66
N GLU A 62 0.92 -0.38 -0.44
CA GLU A 62 1.55 0.95 -0.40
C GLU A 62 0.69 1.97 0.35
N THR A 63 -0.61 2.05 0.04
CA THR A 63 -1.53 2.98 0.72
C THR A 63 -1.72 2.63 2.19
N GLN A 64 -1.75 1.35 2.56
CA GLN A 64 -1.79 0.93 3.96
C GLN A 64 -0.51 1.32 4.69
N GLY A 65 0.66 1.02 4.12
CA GLY A 65 1.95 1.39 4.71
C GLY A 65 2.10 2.90 4.88
N ALA A 66 1.66 3.69 3.90
CA ALA A 66 1.64 5.15 3.98
C ALA A 66 0.75 5.67 5.11
N ARG A 67 -0.43 5.07 5.33
CA ARG A 67 -1.33 5.42 6.43
C ARG A 67 -0.73 5.09 7.79
N GLU A 68 -0.15 3.90 7.94
CA GLU A 68 0.51 3.49 9.18
C GLU A 68 1.72 4.37 9.50
N ALA A 69 2.52 4.73 8.50
CA ALA A 69 3.65 5.65 8.68
C ALA A 69 3.17 7.05 9.11
N ALA A 70 2.12 7.58 8.48
CA ALA A 70 1.52 8.87 8.85
C ALA A 70 0.96 8.85 10.28
N GLN A 71 0.28 7.77 10.68
CA GLN A 71 -0.22 7.60 12.04
C GLN A 71 0.92 7.56 13.07
N ARG A 72 2.00 6.82 12.79
CA ARG A 72 3.16 6.78 13.69
C ARG A 72 3.79 8.17 13.84
N LEU A 73 3.94 8.91 12.74
CA LEU A 73 4.48 10.27 12.79
C LEU A 73 3.59 11.22 13.60
N ASP A 74 2.27 11.18 13.40
CA ASP A 74 1.32 12.00 14.14
C ASP A 74 1.35 11.68 15.64
N LEU A 75 1.39 10.39 16.02
CA LEU A 75 1.54 9.98 17.41
C LEU A 75 2.83 10.52 18.04
N HIS A 76 3.97 10.38 17.37
CA HIS A 76 5.23 10.91 17.87
C HIS A 76 5.21 12.44 17.98
N HIS A 77 4.59 13.14 17.03
CA HIS A 77 4.44 14.58 17.06
C HIS A 77 3.57 15.03 18.24
N GLN A 78 2.42 14.38 18.45
CA GLN A 78 1.53 14.67 19.58
C GLN A 78 2.20 14.39 20.93
N GLN A 79 2.97 13.30 21.03
CA GLN A 79 3.78 13.00 22.21
C GLN A 79 4.83 14.08 22.49
N GLY A 80 5.53 14.55 21.45
CA GLY A 80 6.49 15.65 21.55
C GLY A 80 5.83 16.91 22.10
N LEU A 81 4.70 17.33 21.51
CA LEU A 81 3.93 18.49 21.99
C LEU A 81 3.42 18.31 23.43
N ALA A 82 3.02 17.10 23.81
CA ALA A 82 2.57 16.82 25.17
C ALA A 82 3.72 16.96 26.18
N ILE A 83 4.90 16.45 25.86
CA ILE A 83 6.12 16.58 26.68
C ILE A 83 6.53 18.04 26.79
N GLU A 84 6.53 18.80 25.68
CA GLU A 84 6.86 20.23 25.68
C GLU A 84 5.92 21.02 26.58
N ARG A 85 4.60 20.80 26.46
CA ARG A 85 3.59 21.47 27.31
C ARG A 85 3.74 21.09 28.77
N ALA A 86 3.93 19.81 29.07
CA ALA A 86 4.13 19.34 30.44
C ALA A 86 5.39 19.94 31.06
N THR A 87 6.48 20.01 30.29
CA THR A 87 7.76 20.59 30.70
C THR A 87 7.64 22.10 30.93
N ALA A 88 7.00 22.83 30.01
CA ALA A 88 6.75 24.26 30.17
C ALA A 88 5.89 24.56 31.41
N ALA A 89 4.85 23.77 31.65
CA ALA A 89 4.01 23.90 32.84
C ALA A 89 4.78 23.56 34.13
N ALA A 90 5.60 22.51 34.13
CA ALA A 90 6.43 22.15 35.27
C ALA A 90 7.46 23.24 35.59
N ARG A 91 8.13 23.78 34.56
CA ARG A 91 9.05 24.91 34.68
C ARG A 91 8.36 26.13 35.26
N SER A 92 7.21 26.53 34.70
CA SER A 92 6.45 27.67 35.20
C SER A 92 6.05 27.50 36.67
N ARG A 93 5.63 26.29 37.08
CA ARG A 93 5.33 26.02 38.50
C ARG A 93 6.57 26.10 39.38
N ALA A 94 7.71 25.58 38.92
CA ALA A 94 8.96 25.64 39.67
C ALA A 94 9.45 27.08 39.85
N GLU A 95 9.37 27.91 38.80
CA GLU A 95 9.77 29.32 38.85
C GLU A 95 8.85 30.17 39.76
N ASN A 96 7.56 29.81 39.87
CA ASN A 96 6.60 30.50 40.72
C ASN A 96 6.43 29.88 42.12
N ALA A 97 7.19 28.84 42.45
CA ALA A 97 7.10 28.19 43.75
C ALA A 97 7.61 29.11 44.86
N HIS A 98 7.04 29.00 46.06
CA HIS A 98 7.43 29.85 47.20
C HIS A 98 8.90 29.67 47.61
N ASP A 99 9.45 28.48 47.37
CA ASP A 99 10.82 28.08 47.63
C ASP A 99 11.74 28.21 46.40
N ALA A 100 11.29 28.82 45.30
CA ALA A 100 12.05 28.92 44.05
C ALA A 100 13.45 29.57 44.21
N HIS A 101 13.62 30.41 45.24
CA HIS A 101 14.89 31.09 45.53
C HIS A 101 15.62 30.53 46.75
N GLN A 102 15.07 29.49 47.40
CA GLN A 102 15.75 28.83 48.51
C GLN A 102 16.77 27.83 47.98
N SER A 103 17.99 27.89 48.53
CA SER A 103 19.02 26.89 48.24
C SER A 103 18.53 25.51 48.67
N LEU A 104 18.74 24.51 47.81
CA LEU A 104 18.48 23.12 48.16
C LEU A 104 19.37 22.68 49.34
N ASP A 105 18.79 21.85 50.20
CA ASP A 105 19.56 21.11 51.22
C ASP A 105 20.73 20.35 50.55
N PRO A 106 21.97 20.42 51.11
CA PRO A 106 23.15 19.81 50.47
C PRO A 106 23.03 18.31 50.22
N ASP A 107 22.40 17.57 51.15
CA ASP A 107 22.21 16.13 50.98
C ASP A 107 21.17 15.82 49.90
N ARG A 108 20.10 16.63 49.81
CA ARG A 108 19.15 16.54 48.70
C ARG A 108 19.82 16.86 47.35
N ALA A 109 20.64 17.91 47.28
CA ALA A 109 21.35 18.28 46.06
C ALA A 109 22.30 17.17 45.60
N ARG A 110 23.03 16.55 46.53
CA ARG A 110 23.91 15.40 46.23
C ARG A 110 23.14 14.22 45.66
N ARG A 111 22.02 13.81 46.28
CA ARG A 111 21.19 12.70 45.78
C ARG A 111 20.64 12.99 44.39
N LEU A 112 20.16 14.22 44.14
CA LEU A 112 19.68 14.60 42.82
C LEU A 112 20.78 14.51 41.76
N GLY A 113 22.00 14.97 42.08
CA GLY A 113 23.14 14.86 41.17
C GLY A 113 23.64 13.43 40.95
N GLU A 114 23.47 12.52 41.92
CA GLU A 114 23.76 11.08 41.73
C GLU A 114 22.75 10.45 40.76
N HIS A 115 21.46 10.75 40.91
CA HIS A 115 20.41 10.29 40.00
C HIS A 115 20.61 10.86 38.58
N ASP A 116 20.95 12.13 38.45
CA ASP A 116 21.21 12.76 37.15
C ASP A 116 22.38 12.09 36.41
N ARG A 117 23.46 11.74 37.15
CA ARG A 117 24.57 10.96 36.62
C ARG A 117 24.15 9.56 36.17
N GLU A 118 23.30 8.88 36.94
CA GLU A 118 22.77 7.57 36.54
C GLU A 118 21.93 7.68 35.26
N LEU A 119 21.05 8.68 35.16
CA LEU A 119 20.25 8.95 33.97
C LEU A 119 21.14 9.24 32.74
N CYS A 120 22.17 10.07 32.90
CA CYS A 120 23.12 10.36 31.83
C CYS A 120 23.99 9.16 31.43
N SER A 121 24.24 8.22 32.36
CA SER A 121 24.92 6.97 32.02
C SER A 121 24.07 6.07 31.10
N LEU A 122 22.75 6.06 31.30
CA LEU A 122 21.80 5.28 30.50
C LEU A 122 21.49 5.95 29.15
N ALA A 123 21.49 7.28 29.12
CA ALA A 123 21.09 8.07 27.96
C ALA A 123 22.17 9.10 27.57
N SER A 124 23.38 8.62 27.32
CA SER A 124 24.57 9.44 27.03
C SER A 124 24.47 10.34 25.78
N HIS A 125 23.52 10.05 24.89
CA HIS A 125 23.27 10.82 23.67
C HIS A 125 22.39 12.06 23.88
N LEU A 126 21.81 12.24 25.08
CA LEU A 126 20.97 13.40 25.39
C LEU A 126 21.81 14.67 25.58
N VAL A 127 21.29 15.79 25.10
CA VAL A 127 21.90 17.12 25.28
C VAL A 127 21.88 17.48 26.77
N GLY A 128 23.03 17.88 27.32
CA GLY A 128 23.19 18.21 28.74
C GLY A 128 23.87 17.12 29.57
N CYS A 129 23.99 15.90 29.05
CA CYS A 129 24.72 14.80 29.69
C CYS A 129 26.25 14.83 29.44
N ALA A 130 26.77 15.97 28.97
CA ALA A 130 28.21 16.19 28.93
C ALA A 130 28.72 16.23 30.37
N ALA A 131 29.65 15.33 30.70
CA ALA A 131 30.34 15.34 31.98
C ALA A 131 30.85 16.76 32.26
N ALA A 132 30.36 17.37 33.34
CA ALA A 132 31.02 18.54 33.89
C ALA A 132 32.49 18.15 34.17
N PRO A 133 33.47 18.95 33.75
CA PRO A 133 34.89 18.66 33.95
C PRO A 133 35.25 18.55 35.44
#